data_AF-A0A261AAS2-F1
#
_entry.id   AF-A0A261AAS2-F1
#
_cell.length_a   1.000
_cell.length_b   1.000
_cell.length_c   1.000
_cell.angle_alpha   90.00
_cell.angle_beta   90.00
_cell.angle_gamma   90.00
#
_symmetry.space_group_name_H-M   'P 1'
#
loop_
_entity.id
_entity.type
_entity.pdbx_description
1 polymer ?
#
loop_
_entity_poly.entity_id
_entity_poly.type
_entity_poly.pdbx_seq_one_letter_code
_entity_poly.pdbx_strand_id
1 'polypeptide(L)'
;MKEAIVVLASQSPNRLKLLQQIGLKNVIVKVSNFEENLPKTLPVKQFEIIEKTVVHFGDIKDRVIEEYVKSGVPLNKAGSYGIGDFAAVFVRGIEGCMPNVVGLPLHRLHQALIAKNIL
;
A
#
# COMPACT_ATOMS: atom_id res chain seq x y z
N MET A 1 -11.23 -18.21 15.69
CA MET A 1 -10.02 -17.45 15.29
C MET A 1 -9.34 -16.97 16.57
N LYS A 2 -8.02 -17.12 16.70
CA LYS A 2 -7.30 -16.46 17.80
C LYS A 2 -7.43 -14.95 17.58
N GLU A 3 -7.87 -14.21 18.59
CA GLU A 3 -7.84 -12.74 18.54
C GLU A 3 -6.38 -12.28 18.60
N ALA A 4 -5.74 -12.16 17.44
CA ALA A 4 -4.44 -11.55 17.33
C ALA A 4 -4.60 -10.02 17.37
N ILE A 5 -3.85 -9.36 18.25
CA ILE A 5 -3.70 -7.91 18.21
C ILE A 5 -2.84 -7.57 17.00
N VAL A 6 -3.43 -6.91 16.00
CA VAL A 6 -2.70 -6.47 14.81
C VAL A 6 -2.28 -5.02 14.99
N VAL A 7 -0.98 -4.75 14.87
CA VAL A 7 -0.44 -3.39 14.88
C VAL A 7 -0.02 -3.02 13.46
N LEU A 8 -0.61 -1.96 12.90
CA LEU A 8 -0.13 -1.34 11.67
C LEU A 8 0.88 -0.25 12.01
N ALA A 9 2.15 -0.53 11.75
CA ALA A 9 3.25 0.40 11.98
C ALA A 9 3.41 1.43 10.84
N SER A 10 2.32 2.08 10.42
CA SER A 10 2.33 2.98 9.25
C SER A 10 1.34 4.13 9.38
N GLN A 11 1.74 5.32 8.90
CA GLN A 11 0.88 6.50 8.80
C GLN A 11 -0.07 6.48 7.59
N SER A 12 0.12 5.53 6.65
CA SER A 12 -0.63 5.54 5.40
C SER A 12 -2.11 5.19 5.62
N PRO A 13 -3.05 6.10 5.31
CA PRO A 13 -4.49 5.80 5.43
C PRO A 13 -4.93 4.71 4.45
N ASN A 14 -4.26 4.59 3.30
CA ASN A 14 -4.55 3.55 2.31
C ASN A 14 -4.25 2.15 2.84
N ARG A 15 -3.12 1.98 3.53
CA ARG A 15 -2.75 0.68 4.13
C ARG A 15 -3.79 0.22 5.16
N LEU A 16 -4.26 1.14 6.02
CA LEU A 16 -5.33 0.83 6.99
C LEU A 16 -6.62 0.40 6.29
N LYS A 17 -7.08 1.16 5.29
CA LYS A 17 -8.29 0.83 4.53
C LYS A 17 -8.20 -0.55 3.87
N LEU A 18 -7.04 -0.87 3.27
CA LEU A 18 -6.82 -2.17 2.63
C LEU A 18 -6.83 -3.34 3.65
N LEU A 19 -6.25 -3.16 4.84
CA LEU A 19 -6.32 -4.19 5.89
C LEU A 19 -7.77 -4.44 6.36
N GLN A 20 -8.56 -3.38 6.51
CA GLN A 20 -9.97 -3.50 6.91
C GLN A 20 -10.80 -4.27 5.87
N GLN A 21 -10.46 -4.16 4.58
CA GLN A 21 -11.14 -4.90 3.50
C GLN A 21 -10.97 -6.42 3.59
N ILE A 22 -9.88 -6.92 4.19
CA ILE A 22 -9.65 -8.37 4.38
C ILE A 22 -10.12 -8.87 5.75
N GLY A 23 -10.99 -8.12 6.44
CA GLY A 23 -11.60 -8.54 7.69
C GLY A 23 -10.78 -8.25 8.95
N LEU A 24 -9.60 -7.61 8.83
CA LEU A 24 -8.82 -7.15 9.97
C LEU A 24 -9.41 -5.82 10.50
N LYS A 25 -10.39 -5.93 11.40
CA LYS A 25 -11.10 -4.78 11.98
C LYS A 25 -10.42 -4.20 13.23
N ASN A 26 -9.70 -5.03 14.00
CA ASN A 26 -9.03 -4.64 15.25
C ASN A 26 -7.55 -4.28 15.03
N VAL A 27 -7.30 -3.31 14.15
CA VAL A 27 -5.94 -2.85 13.81
C VAL A 27 -5.58 -1.63 14.64
N ILE A 28 -4.56 -1.74 15.47
CA ILE A 28 -3.98 -0.61 16.21
C ILE A 28 -2.96 0.08 15.30
N VAL A 29 -3.19 1.35 14.97
CA VAL A 29 -2.20 2.12 14.22
C VAL A 29 -1.18 2.70 15.18
N LYS A 30 0.09 2.39 14.97
CA LYS A 30 1.22 3.01 15.67
C LYS A 30 2.17 3.60 14.66
N VAL A 31 2.20 4.92 14.60
CA VAL A 31 3.14 5.63 13.74
C VAL A 31 4.54 5.39 14.26
N SER A 32 5.37 4.72 13.45
CA SER A 32 6.79 4.59 13.71
C SER A 32 7.52 5.75 13.05
N ASN A 33 8.35 6.46 13.82
CA ASN A 33 9.36 7.38 13.30
C ASN A 33 10.76 6.72 13.31
N PHE A 34 10.81 5.41 13.57
CA PHE A 34 12.03 4.63 13.63
C PHE A 34 12.41 4.12 12.23
N GLU A 35 13.69 4.11 11.90
CA GLU A 35 14.19 3.62 10.61
C GLU A 35 13.87 2.13 10.44
N GLU A 36 13.44 1.73 9.24
CA GLU A 36 13.10 0.33 8.91
C GLU A 36 14.36 -0.53 8.67
N ASN A 37 15.34 -0.48 9.58
CA ASN A 37 16.65 -1.14 9.49
C ASN A 37 16.97 -2.04 10.70
N LEU A 38 15.95 -2.59 11.35
CA LEU A 38 16.14 -3.49 12.49
C LEU A 38 16.97 -4.73 12.12
N PRO A 39 17.83 -5.23 13.03
CA PRO A 39 18.58 -6.45 12.81
C PRO A 39 17.65 -7.65 12.54
N LYS A 40 17.93 -8.39 11.47
CA LYS A 40 17.22 -9.65 11.16
C LYS A 40 17.45 -10.75 12.22
N THR A 41 18.37 -10.52 13.16
CA THR A 41 18.73 -11.42 14.26
C THR A 41 17.83 -11.31 15.49
N LEU A 42 16.88 -10.35 15.53
CA LEU A 42 15.94 -10.24 16.64
C LEU A 42 15.17 -11.56 16.85
N PRO A 43 14.92 -11.99 18.11
CA PRO A 43 14.26 -13.26 18.44
C PRO A 43 12.75 -13.21 18.23
N VAL A 44 12.31 -12.59 17.13
CA VAL A 44 10.92 -12.48 16.70
C VAL A 44 10.78 -13.15 15.34
N LYS A 45 9.63 -13.77 15.07
CA LYS A 45 9.35 -14.34 13.75
C LYS A 45 9.15 -13.20 12.76
N GLN A 46 10.09 -13.07 11.82
CA GLN A 46 10.04 -12.05 10.77
C GLN A 46 9.63 -12.70 9.45
N PHE A 47 8.90 -11.94 8.63
CA PHE A 47 8.59 -12.33 7.26
C PHE A 47 8.55 -11.07 6.40
N GLU A 48 9.08 -11.20 5.20
CA GLU A 48 9.16 -10.13 4.22
C GLU A 48 8.41 -10.55 2.96
N ILE A 49 7.61 -9.65 2.41
CA ILE A 49 6.88 -9.86 1.16
C ILE A 49 7.22 -8.68 0.26
N ILE A 50 7.80 -8.98 -0.89
CA ILE A 50 8.10 -8.01 -1.94
C ILE A 50 7.19 -8.31 -3.12
N GLU A 51 6.52 -7.28 -3.63
CA GLU A 51 5.62 -7.39 -4.77
C GLU A 51 5.95 -6.29 -5.78
N LYS A 52 5.94 -6.65 -7.07
CA LYS A 52 6.17 -5.70 -8.18
C LYS A 52 4.88 -5.58 -8.98
N THR A 53 4.59 -4.38 -9.44
CA THR A 53 3.44 -4.14 -10.32
C THR A 53 3.84 -3.12 -11.36
N VAL A 54 3.58 -3.43 -12.63
CA VAL A 54 3.82 -2.52 -13.74
C VAL A 54 2.54 -1.73 -13.99
N VAL A 55 2.67 -0.41 -14.06
CA VAL A 55 1.56 0.50 -14.34
C VAL A 55 1.85 1.16 -15.68
N HIS A 56 0.94 0.98 -16.63
CA HIS A 56 1.08 1.53 -17.97
C HIS A 56 0.30 2.82 -18.04
N PHE A 57 0.99 3.91 -18.36
CA PHE A 57 0.35 5.19 -18.63
C PHE A 57 -0.09 5.25 -20.09
N GLY A 58 -1.21 5.94 -20.35
CA GLY A 58 -1.61 6.34 -21.69
C GLY A 58 -0.99 7.68 -22.09
N ASP A 59 -1.44 8.20 -23.23
CA ASP A 59 -1.08 9.55 -23.66
C ASP A 59 -1.81 10.58 -22.80
N ILE A 60 -1.07 11.45 -22.12
CA ILE A 60 -1.63 12.47 -21.23
C ILE A 60 -1.30 13.82 -21.85
N LYS A 61 -2.33 14.63 -22.12
CA LYS A 61 -2.15 15.98 -22.64
C LYS A 61 -1.62 16.90 -21.52
N ASP A 62 -0.73 17.81 -21.87
CA ASP A 62 -0.12 18.76 -20.93
C ASP A 62 -1.15 19.51 -20.09
N ARG A 63 -2.27 19.94 -20.68
CA ARG A 63 -3.37 20.61 -19.94
C ARG A 63 -3.86 19.80 -18.73
N VAL A 64 -3.92 18.48 -18.85
CA VAL A 64 -4.40 17.59 -17.79
C VAL A 64 -3.33 17.45 -16.71
N ILE A 65 -2.06 17.39 -17.10
CA ILE A 65 -0.93 17.39 -16.18
C ILE A 65 -0.91 18.70 -15.38
N GLU A 66 -1.06 19.84 -16.04
CA GLU A 66 -1.12 21.15 -15.41
C GLU A 66 -2.27 21.27 -14.40
N GLU A 67 -3.48 20.85 -14.78
CA GLU A 67 -4.64 20.81 -13.88
C GLU A 67 -4.38 19.93 -12.66
N TYR A 68 -3.77 18.76 -12.87
CA TYR A 68 -3.42 17.87 -11.78
C TYR A 68 -2.35 18.45 -10.85
N VAL A 69 -1.32 19.11 -11.40
CA VAL A 69 -0.30 19.83 -10.61
C VAL A 69 -0.93 20.96 -9.80
N LYS A 70 -1.83 21.75 -10.40
CA LYS A 70 -2.55 22.85 -9.72
C LYS A 70 -3.38 22.37 -8.54
N SER A 71 -3.82 21.10 -8.53
CA SER A 71 -4.55 20.53 -7.39
C SER A 71 -3.70 20.33 -6.13
N GLY A 72 -2.36 20.34 -6.23
CA GLY A 72 -1.43 20.06 -5.14
C GLY A 72 -1.38 18.60 -4.67
N VAL A 73 -2.35 17.78 -5.08
CA VAL A 73 -2.45 16.33 -4.85
C VAL A 73 -1.19 15.53 -5.23
N PRO A 74 -0.50 15.80 -6.36
CA PRO A 74 0.71 15.05 -6.74
C PRO A 74 1.91 15.31 -5.82
N LEU A 75 1.97 16.45 -5.12
CA LEU A 75 3.14 16.85 -4.33
C LEU A 75 3.37 15.97 -3.10
N ASN A 76 2.31 15.33 -2.61
CA ASN A 76 2.35 14.45 -1.45
C ASN A 76 2.53 12.96 -1.83
N LYS A 77 2.96 12.65 -3.06
CA LYS A 77 3.06 11.28 -3.56
C LYS A 77 4.39 11.02 -4.26
N ALA A 78 5.02 9.90 -3.92
CA ALA A 78 6.13 9.38 -4.70
C ALA A 78 5.68 9.12 -6.16
N GLY A 79 6.47 9.60 -7.12
CA GLY A 79 6.13 9.52 -8.54
C GLY A 79 5.05 10.52 -9.00
N SER A 80 4.63 11.44 -8.13
CA SER A 80 3.70 12.53 -8.46
C SER A 80 2.37 12.07 -9.06
N TYR A 81 1.86 10.90 -8.65
CA TYR A 81 0.54 10.41 -9.04
C TYR A 81 -0.03 9.46 -7.97
N GLY A 82 -1.36 9.32 -7.94
CA GLY A 82 -2.03 8.34 -7.09
C GLY A 82 -3.17 7.64 -7.84
N ILE A 83 -3.09 6.32 -7.99
CA ILE A 83 -4.13 5.56 -8.71
C ILE A 83 -5.51 5.59 -8.04
N GLY A 84 -5.58 5.98 -6.76
CA GLY A 84 -6.83 6.17 -6.02
C GLY A 84 -7.41 7.58 -6.11
N ASP A 85 -6.79 8.49 -6.87
CA ASP A 85 -7.27 9.85 -7.08
C ASP A 85 -7.48 10.15 -8.58
N PHE A 86 -7.56 11.43 -8.96
CA PHE A 86 -7.75 11.85 -10.34
C PHE A 86 -6.72 11.25 -11.31
N ALA A 87 -5.48 10.99 -10.87
CA ALA A 87 -4.46 10.36 -11.70
C ALA A 87 -4.81 8.94 -12.16
N ALA A 88 -5.89 8.32 -11.67
CA ALA A 88 -6.44 7.10 -12.27
C ALA A 88 -6.68 7.25 -13.79
N VAL A 89 -7.02 8.45 -14.27
CA VAL A 89 -7.23 8.73 -15.71
C VAL A 89 -5.95 8.62 -16.54
N PHE A 90 -4.78 8.62 -15.91
CA PHE A 90 -3.48 8.46 -16.59
C PHE A 90 -3.18 7.00 -16.92
N VAL A 91 -3.77 6.07 -16.16
CA VAL A 91 -3.44 4.65 -16.22
C VAL A 91 -4.29 3.94 -17.26
N ARG A 92 -3.64 3.40 -18.30
CA ARG A 92 -4.30 2.60 -19.34
C ARG A 92 -4.33 1.10 -19.02
N GLY A 93 -3.48 0.64 -18.12
CA GLY A 93 -3.37 -0.78 -17.77
C GLY A 93 -2.45 -1.03 -16.59
N ILE A 94 -2.64 -2.18 -15.95
CA ILE A 94 -1.83 -2.64 -14.83
C ILE A 94 -1.50 -4.11 -15.04
N GLU A 95 -0.23 -4.46 -14.89
CA GLU A 95 0.22 -5.85 -14.83
C GLU A 95 0.73 -6.14 -13.41
N GLY A 96 -0.07 -6.88 -12.64
CA GLY A 96 0.22 -7.23 -11.25
C GLY A 96 -0.93 -6.89 -10.30
N CYS A 97 -0.60 -6.47 -9.08
CA CYS A 97 -1.55 -6.31 -7.99
C CYS A 97 -1.92 -4.83 -7.79
N MET A 98 -3.15 -4.42 -8.12
CA MET A 98 -3.58 -3.03 -7.92
C MET A 98 -3.46 -2.55 -6.45
N PRO A 99 -3.85 -3.34 -5.42
CA PRO A 99 -3.59 -2.98 -4.02
C PRO A 99 -2.11 -2.68 -3.71
N ASN A 100 -1.17 -3.35 -4.39
CA ASN A 100 0.25 -3.06 -4.25
C ASN A 100 0.59 -1.64 -4.73
N VAL A 101 0.01 -1.20 -5.86
CA VAL A 101 0.13 0.18 -6.37
C VAL A 101 -0.46 1.20 -5.39
N VAL A 102 -1.59 0.86 -4.75
CA VAL A 102 -2.23 1.71 -3.73
C VAL A 102 -1.38 1.81 -2.44
N GLY A 103 -0.58 0.78 -2.15
CA GLY A 103 0.44 0.81 -1.09
C GLY A 103 0.52 -0.42 -0.19
N LEU A 104 -0.20 -1.51 -0.49
CA LEU A 104 -0.10 -2.78 0.24
C LEU A 104 -0.46 -3.99 -0.65
N PRO A 105 0.42 -4.99 -0.84
CA PRO A 105 0.16 -6.16 -1.69
C PRO A 105 -0.83 -7.13 -1.05
N LEU A 106 -2.11 -6.75 -1.05
CA LEU A 106 -3.16 -7.35 -0.23
C LEU A 106 -3.36 -8.84 -0.50
N HIS A 107 -3.26 -9.27 -1.77
CA HIS A 107 -3.35 -10.68 -2.16
C HIS A 107 -2.27 -11.53 -1.51
N ARG A 108 -0.99 -11.14 -1.68
CA ARG A 108 0.14 -11.87 -1.10
C ARG A 108 0.17 -11.79 0.43
N LEU A 109 -0.20 -10.64 0.98
CA LEU A 109 -0.34 -10.49 2.43
C LEU A 109 -1.39 -11.45 2.99
N HIS A 110 -2.60 -11.50 2.41
CA HIS A 110 -3.66 -12.38 2.85
C HIS A 110 -3.23 -13.86 2.80
N GLN A 111 -2.63 -14.30 1.70
CA GLN A 111 -2.09 -15.66 1.58
C GLN A 111 -1.05 -15.98 2.66
N ALA A 112 -0.14 -15.04 2.94
CA ALA A 112 0.89 -15.23 3.96
C ALA A 112 0.30 -15.31 5.38
N LEU A 113 -0.74 -14.55 5.67
CA LEU A 113 -1.42 -14.59 6.97
C LEU A 113 -2.16 -15.92 7.18
N ILE A 114 -2.85 -16.43 6.16
CA ILE A 114 -3.51 -17.75 6.21
C ILE A 114 -2.47 -18.87 6.37
N ALA A 115 -1.41 -18.87 5.56
CA ALA A 115 -0.35 -19.89 5.62
C ALA A 115 0.36 -19.95 6.98
N LYS A 116 0.29 -18.87 7.76
CA LYS A 116 0.87 -18.76 9.11
C LYS A 116 -0.16 -18.96 10.22
N ASN A 117 -1.41 -19.28 9.88
CA ASN A 117 -2.53 -19.42 10.81
C ASN A 117 -2.75 -18.16 11.68
N ILE A 118 -2.56 -16.98 11.10
CA ILE A 118 -2.85 -15.68 11.73
C ILE A 118 -4.30 -15.28 11.47
N LEU A 119 -4.75 -15.46 10.23
CA LEU A 119 -6.16 -15.46 9.82
C LEU A 119 -6.66 -16.91 9.81
#